data_AF-A0A952TKP6-F1
#
_entry.id   AF-A0A952TKP6-F1
#
_cell.length_a   1.000
_cell.length_b   1.000
_cell.length_c   1.000
_cell.angle_alpha   90.00
_cell.angle_beta   90.00
_cell.angle_gamma   90.00
#
_symmetry.space_group_name_H-M   'P 1'
#
loop_
_entity.id
_entity.type
_entity.pdbx_description
1 polymer ?
#
loop_
_entity_poly.entity_id
_entity_poly.type
_entity_poly.pdbx_seq_one_letter_code
_entity_poly.pdbx_strand_id
1 'polypeptide(L)'
;MGNNELMIRDAKKFTDEELKQYADEHVLYELSMLHETAALLAAYQFQGPYSEAVYNALLESFLVHARNLVDFLYKESEFGGARTTDVVVEDYLLVPNQLQALVPVTQLLRDTKIRADKQVSHLTTNRATEYIAENKGLAYLQVYADILLAFKSVANFLSSQKVSDRFFGIIDDHYVKVLPGIKIGAILKLKPSFHPHDQLETDCVHPERSEGSSLPQ
;
A
#
# COMPACT_ATOMS: atom_id res chain seq x y z
N MET A 1 3.90 -30.75 -22.85
CA MET A 1 3.86 -29.32 -23.24
C MET A 1 2.44 -28.86 -22.96
N GLY A 2 2.23 -28.24 -21.80
CA GLY A 2 0.89 -27.79 -21.38
C GLY A 2 0.51 -26.53 -22.15
N ASN A 3 -0.64 -26.57 -22.80
CA ASN A 3 -1.24 -25.42 -23.46
C ASN A 3 -1.49 -24.35 -22.40
N ASN A 4 -0.72 -23.28 -22.47
CA ASN A 4 -0.97 -22.07 -21.69
C ASN A 4 -2.15 -21.37 -22.38
N GLU A 5 -3.36 -21.83 -22.08
CA GLU A 5 -4.59 -21.08 -22.38
C GLU A 5 -4.44 -19.74 -21.68
N LEU A 6 -4.07 -18.73 -22.48
CA LEU A 6 -4.26 -17.33 -22.14
C LEU A 6 -5.70 -17.21 -21.65
N MET A 7 -5.88 -17.11 -20.33
CA MET A 7 -7.15 -16.74 -19.72
C MET A 7 -7.56 -15.41 -20.34
N ILE A 8 -8.40 -15.48 -21.37
CA ILE A 8 -8.99 -14.32 -22.01
C ILE A 8 -9.86 -13.72 -20.91
N ARG A 9 -9.48 -12.54 -20.41
CA ARG A 9 -10.29 -11.82 -19.44
C ARG A 9 -11.67 -11.58 -20.06
N ASP A 10 -12.68 -12.24 -19.51
CA ASP A 10 -14.10 -11.91 -19.70
C ASP A 10 -14.48 -10.65 -18.89
N ALA A 11 -13.58 -9.66 -18.86
CA ALA A 11 -13.92 -8.34 -18.35
C ALA A 11 -15.01 -7.78 -19.26
N LYS A 12 -16.04 -7.17 -18.66
CA LYS A 12 -16.93 -6.28 -19.41
C LYS A 12 -16.01 -5.39 -20.25
N LYS A 13 -16.07 -5.51 -21.59
CA LYS A 13 -15.27 -4.65 -22.46
C LYS A 13 -15.84 -3.25 -22.35
N PHE A 14 -15.27 -2.47 -21.45
CA PHE A 14 -15.53 -1.05 -21.35
C PHE A 14 -15.16 -0.40 -22.68
N THR A 15 -16.03 0.50 -23.13
CA THR A 15 -15.69 1.42 -24.22
C THR A 15 -14.61 2.40 -23.77
N ASP A 16 -13.92 3.05 -24.72
CA ASP A 16 -12.90 4.04 -24.40
C ASP A 16 -13.46 5.17 -23.51
N GLU A 17 -14.70 5.60 -23.77
CA GLU A 17 -15.38 6.61 -22.96
C GLU A 17 -15.74 6.10 -21.55
N GLU A 18 -16.20 4.86 -21.41
CA GLU A 18 -16.43 4.29 -20.07
C GLU A 18 -15.12 4.13 -19.30
N LEU A 19 -14.01 3.74 -19.95
CA LEU A 19 -12.69 3.68 -19.33
C LEU A 19 -12.24 5.07 -18.88
N LYS A 20 -12.46 6.08 -19.71
CA LYS A 20 -12.15 7.48 -19.36
C LYS A 20 -12.91 7.94 -18.12
N GLN A 21 -14.21 7.67 -18.06
CA GLN A 21 -15.05 7.97 -16.89
C GLN A 21 -14.57 7.17 -15.65
N TYR A 22 -14.26 5.89 -15.82
CA TYR A 22 -13.76 5.03 -14.76
C TYR A 22 -12.43 5.53 -14.20
N ALA A 23 -11.48 5.94 -15.05
CA ALA A 23 -10.24 6.55 -14.61
C ALA A 23 -10.47 7.83 -13.82
N ASP A 24 -11.35 8.70 -14.32
CA ASP A 24 -11.63 10.01 -13.72
C ASP A 24 -12.35 9.94 -12.37
N GLU A 25 -13.16 8.90 -12.17
CA GLU A 25 -13.91 8.67 -10.94
C GLU A 25 -13.13 7.79 -9.96
N HIS A 26 -12.69 6.60 -10.38
CA HIS A 26 -12.18 5.59 -9.47
C HIS A 26 -10.66 5.62 -9.35
N VAL A 27 -9.91 5.61 -10.46
CA VAL A 27 -8.44 5.60 -10.37
C VAL A 27 -7.92 6.90 -9.75
N LEU A 28 -8.54 8.03 -10.09
CA LEU A 28 -8.23 9.31 -9.45
C LEU A 28 -8.65 9.39 -7.99
N TYR A 29 -9.77 8.78 -7.60
CA TYR A 29 -10.15 8.69 -6.20
C TYR A 29 -9.10 7.92 -5.40
N GLU A 30 -8.66 6.76 -5.87
CA GLU A 30 -7.63 5.96 -5.21
C GLU A 30 -6.30 6.73 -5.11
N LEU A 31 -5.87 7.42 -6.18
CA LEU A 31 -4.66 8.26 -6.16
C LEU A 31 -4.76 9.44 -5.19
N SER A 32 -5.94 10.07 -5.11
CA SER A 32 -6.18 11.21 -4.22
C SER A 32 -6.17 10.75 -2.77
N MET A 33 -6.89 9.67 -2.45
CA MET A 33 -6.90 9.12 -1.11
C MET A 33 -5.53 8.61 -0.67
N LEU A 34 -4.76 7.98 -1.56
CA LEU A 34 -3.37 7.61 -1.28
C LEU A 34 -2.52 8.84 -0.93
N HIS A 35 -2.63 9.91 -1.70
CA HIS A 35 -1.90 11.17 -1.45
C HIS A 35 -2.30 11.80 -0.12
N GLU A 36 -3.61 11.98 0.11
CA GLU A 36 -4.13 12.64 1.30
C GLU A 36 -3.78 11.88 2.57
N THR A 37 -3.94 10.56 2.58
CA THR A 37 -3.58 9.74 3.73
C THR A 37 -2.08 9.72 3.99
N ALA A 38 -1.24 9.69 2.95
CA ALA A 38 0.22 9.83 3.10
C ALA A 38 0.61 11.19 3.69
N ALA A 39 -0.01 12.27 3.21
CA ALA A 39 0.24 13.62 3.69
C ALA A 39 -0.21 13.79 5.16
N LEU A 40 -1.39 13.25 5.51
CA LEU A 40 -1.89 13.22 6.87
C LEU A 40 -0.96 12.43 7.79
N LEU A 41 -0.53 11.22 7.39
CA LEU A 41 0.44 10.42 8.13
C LEU A 41 1.78 11.14 8.34
N ALA A 42 2.26 11.88 7.34
CA ALA A 42 3.49 12.66 7.44
C ALA A 42 3.37 13.87 8.38
N ALA A 43 2.19 14.52 8.39
CA ALA A 43 1.91 15.65 9.25
C ALA A 43 1.45 15.25 10.67
N TYR A 44 1.11 13.97 10.86
CA TYR A 44 0.48 13.51 12.09
C TYR A 44 1.41 13.62 13.29
N GLN A 45 0.93 14.28 14.34
CA GLN A 45 1.61 14.37 15.62
C GLN A 45 0.87 13.50 16.64
N PHE A 46 1.58 12.57 17.27
CA PHE A 46 1.02 11.71 18.30
C PHE A 46 0.73 12.52 19.57
N GLN A 47 -0.49 13.06 19.69
CA GLN A 47 -0.94 13.78 20.88
C GLN A 47 -2.39 13.44 21.20
N GLY A 48 -2.68 13.23 22.49
CA GLY A 48 -4.03 12.99 23.01
C GLY A 48 -4.45 11.52 23.09
N PRO A 49 -5.57 11.23 23.77
CA PRO A 49 -6.00 9.88 24.14
C PRO A 49 -6.44 9.00 22.95
N TYR A 50 -6.66 9.59 21.78
CA TYR A 50 -7.08 8.90 20.56
C TYR A 50 -5.96 8.81 19.51
N SER A 51 -4.73 9.18 19.87
CA SER A 51 -3.68 9.39 18.89
C SER A 51 -3.34 8.13 18.10
N GLU A 52 -3.35 6.97 18.77
CA GLU A 52 -3.07 5.67 18.17
C GLU A 52 -4.22 5.19 17.27
N ALA A 53 -5.47 5.36 17.72
CA ALA A 53 -6.63 4.95 16.93
C ALA A 53 -6.71 5.71 15.61
N VAL A 54 -6.47 7.03 15.64
CA VAL A 54 -6.45 7.87 14.44
C VAL A 54 -5.27 7.50 13.53
N TYR A 55 -4.07 7.26 14.10
CA TYR A 55 -2.93 6.82 13.31
C TYR A 55 -3.21 5.49 12.59
N ASN A 56 -3.79 4.51 13.29
CA ASN A 56 -4.14 3.23 12.71
C ASN A 56 -5.21 3.38 11.62
N ALA A 57 -6.22 4.21 11.82
CA ALA A 57 -7.24 4.49 10.80
C ALA A 57 -6.62 5.12 9.53
N LEU A 58 -5.70 6.07 9.69
CA LEU A 58 -4.98 6.67 8.57
C LEU A 58 -4.08 5.65 7.85
N LEU A 59 -3.37 4.82 8.61
CA LEU A 59 -2.50 3.78 8.05
C LEU A 59 -3.29 2.71 7.31
N GLU A 60 -4.42 2.27 7.86
CA GLU A 60 -5.32 1.30 7.22
C GLU A 60 -5.92 1.89 5.93
N SER A 61 -6.38 3.14 5.97
CA SER A 61 -6.87 3.82 4.76
C SER A 61 -5.77 3.93 3.70
N PHE A 62 -4.56 4.38 4.07
CA PHE A 62 -3.41 4.44 3.16
C PHE A 62 -3.12 3.08 2.51
N LEU A 63 -3.08 2.01 3.32
CA LEU A 63 -2.76 0.66 2.86
C LEU A 63 -3.82 0.11 1.90
N VAL A 64 -5.10 0.41 2.11
CA VAL A 64 -6.18 0.01 1.20
C VAL A 64 -5.97 0.63 -0.18
N HIS A 65 -5.75 1.95 -0.24
CA HIS A 65 -5.54 2.65 -1.52
C HIS A 65 -4.24 2.23 -2.21
N ALA A 66 -3.16 2.04 -1.42
CA ALA A 66 -1.89 1.55 -1.95
C ALA A 66 -2.05 0.16 -2.58
N ARG A 67 -2.75 -0.76 -1.90
CA ARG A 67 -3.03 -2.08 -2.44
C ARG A 67 -3.82 -2.02 -3.74
N ASN A 68 -4.92 -1.26 -3.77
CA ASN A 68 -5.77 -1.15 -4.95
C ASN A 68 -4.98 -0.65 -6.17
N LEU A 69 -4.12 0.35 -5.97
CA LEU A 69 -3.28 0.89 -7.04
C LEU A 69 -2.17 -0.06 -7.46
N VAL A 70 -1.59 -0.83 -6.54
CA VAL A 70 -0.64 -1.90 -6.89
C VAL A 70 -1.32 -2.98 -7.71
N ASP A 71 -2.52 -3.42 -7.33
CA ASP A 71 -3.31 -4.42 -8.06
C ASP A 71 -3.74 -3.90 -9.46
N PHE A 72 -4.04 -2.60 -9.57
CA PHE A 72 -4.33 -1.93 -10.85
C PHE A 72 -3.11 -1.85 -11.78
N LEU A 73 -1.94 -1.48 -11.24
CA LEU A 73 -0.71 -1.26 -12.02
C LEU A 73 -0.03 -2.58 -12.41
N TYR A 74 -0.01 -3.54 -11.50
CA TYR A 74 0.77 -4.76 -11.64
C TYR A 74 -0.12 -5.97 -11.81
N LYS A 75 0.03 -6.63 -12.96
CA LYS A 75 -0.69 -7.87 -13.25
C LYS A 75 -0.47 -8.92 -12.17
N GLU A 76 -1.57 -9.55 -11.85
CA GLU A 76 -1.73 -10.61 -10.86
C GLU A 76 -0.88 -11.88 -11.05
N SER A 77 -0.12 -12.05 -12.14
CA SER A 77 0.83 -13.17 -12.28
C SER A 77 1.90 -13.18 -11.19
N GLU A 78 2.07 -12.06 -10.48
CA GLU A 78 2.97 -11.95 -9.34
C GLU A 78 2.26 -12.03 -7.97
N PHE A 79 0.92 -12.08 -7.93
CA PHE A 79 0.14 -11.93 -6.69
C PHE A 79 -1.15 -12.77 -6.53
N GLY A 80 -1.64 -13.51 -7.54
CA GLY A 80 -2.84 -14.36 -7.32
C GLY A 80 -3.74 -14.72 -8.52
N GLY A 81 -3.53 -14.14 -9.71
CA GLY A 81 -4.35 -14.28 -10.93
C GLY A 81 -5.55 -13.31 -11.07
N ALA A 82 -5.48 -12.39 -12.06
CA ALA A 82 -6.43 -11.28 -12.34
C ALA A 82 -7.87 -11.77 -12.28
N ARG A 83 -8.72 -11.29 -11.35
CA ARG A 83 -10.15 -11.55 -11.50
C ARG A 83 -10.58 -10.99 -12.84
N THR A 84 -11.39 -11.76 -13.56
CA THR A 84 -11.85 -11.37 -14.90
C THR A 84 -12.64 -10.07 -14.87
N THR A 85 -13.15 -9.65 -13.72
CA THR A 85 -13.92 -8.43 -13.51
C THR A 85 -13.09 -7.17 -13.30
N ASP A 86 -11.79 -7.30 -13.05
CA ASP A 86 -10.98 -6.19 -12.57
C ASP A 86 -10.48 -5.33 -13.74
N VAL A 87 -10.66 -4.02 -13.61
CA VAL A 87 -10.08 -3.02 -14.51
C VAL A 87 -8.62 -2.78 -14.10
N VAL A 88 -7.70 -2.86 -15.05
CA VAL A 88 -6.26 -2.67 -14.79
C VAL A 88 -5.60 -1.76 -15.81
N VAL A 89 -4.34 -1.41 -15.58
CA VAL A 89 -3.59 -0.48 -16.43
C VAL A 89 -3.52 -0.92 -17.90
N GLU A 90 -3.49 -2.22 -18.18
CA GLU A 90 -3.45 -2.71 -19.57
C GLU A 90 -4.69 -2.36 -20.39
N ASP A 91 -5.84 -2.18 -19.74
CA ASP A 91 -7.07 -1.78 -20.41
C ASP A 91 -6.94 -0.34 -20.98
N TYR A 92 -6.02 0.46 -20.44
CA TYR A 92 -5.77 1.85 -20.83
C TYR A 92 -4.63 2.03 -21.85
N LEU A 93 -3.82 0.98 -22.08
CA LEU A 93 -2.70 1.05 -23.01
C LEU A 93 -3.18 1.15 -24.47
N LEU A 94 -2.37 1.80 -25.31
CA LEU A 94 -2.59 1.83 -26.77
C LEU A 94 -2.34 0.45 -27.38
N VAL A 95 -1.32 -0.27 -26.89
CA VAL A 95 -0.95 -1.62 -27.35
C VAL A 95 -0.56 -2.49 -26.15
N PRO A 96 -1.03 -3.76 -26.06
CA PRO A 96 -0.79 -4.60 -24.88
C PRO A 96 0.67 -4.84 -24.49
N ASN A 97 1.60 -4.81 -25.45
CA ASN A 97 3.03 -5.00 -25.19
C ASN A 97 3.72 -3.80 -24.52
N GLN A 98 3.03 -2.66 -24.40
CA GLN A 98 3.58 -1.46 -23.77
C GLN A 98 3.69 -1.58 -22.24
N LEU A 99 3.11 -2.63 -21.64
CA LEU A 99 3.27 -2.92 -20.22
C LEU A 99 4.74 -3.11 -19.81
N GLN A 100 5.61 -3.51 -20.75
CA GLN A 100 7.06 -3.63 -20.50
C GLN A 100 7.73 -2.30 -20.14
N ALA A 101 7.06 -1.16 -20.36
CA ALA A 101 7.54 0.15 -19.92
C ALA A 101 7.28 0.43 -18.44
N LEU A 102 6.40 -0.35 -17.80
CA LEU A 102 6.14 -0.26 -16.37
C LEU A 102 7.41 -0.62 -15.60
N VAL A 103 7.80 0.23 -14.64
CA VAL A 103 8.92 -0.09 -13.75
C VAL A 103 8.62 -1.38 -12.97
N PRO A 104 9.61 -2.28 -12.77
CA PRO A 104 9.40 -3.50 -12.00
C PRO A 104 8.85 -3.20 -10.60
N VAL A 105 7.92 -4.02 -10.11
CA VAL A 105 7.40 -3.87 -8.75
C VAL A 105 8.52 -4.06 -7.73
N THR A 106 8.64 -3.12 -6.80
CA THR A 106 9.68 -3.15 -5.78
C THR A 106 9.30 -4.14 -4.68
N GLN A 107 10.28 -4.68 -3.94
CA GLN A 107 10.00 -5.53 -2.78
C GLN A 107 9.14 -4.79 -1.74
N LEU A 108 9.34 -3.47 -1.60
CA LEU A 108 8.54 -2.64 -0.71
C LEU A 108 7.06 -2.64 -1.10
N LEU A 109 6.72 -2.55 -2.40
CA LEU A 109 5.33 -2.63 -2.85
C LEU A 109 4.74 -4.03 -2.63
N ARG A 110 5.53 -5.10 -2.84
CA ARG A 110 5.10 -6.48 -2.53
C ARG A 110 4.76 -6.64 -1.04
N ASP A 111 5.66 -6.19 -0.17
CA ASP A 111 5.49 -6.26 1.28
C ASP A 111 4.31 -5.40 1.74
N THR A 112 4.12 -4.23 1.13
CA THR A 112 2.99 -3.33 1.40
C THR A 112 1.67 -3.99 1.06
N LYS A 113 1.56 -4.66 -0.10
CA LYS A 113 0.36 -5.40 -0.48
C LYS A 113 0.06 -6.53 0.51
N ILE A 114 1.06 -7.35 0.84
CA ILE A 114 0.93 -8.43 1.83
C ILE A 114 0.49 -7.87 3.19
N ARG A 115 1.07 -6.75 3.60
CA ARG A 115 0.71 -6.06 4.84
C ARG A 115 -0.72 -5.54 4.78
N ALA A 116 -1.15 -4.92 3.69
CA ALA A 116 -2.51 -4.44 3.52
C ALA A 116 -3.52 -5.60 3.64
N ASP A 117 -3.25 -6.73 2.96
CA ASP A 117 -4.09 -7.93 3.02
C ASP A 117 -4.23 -8.48 4.44
N LYS A 118 -3.13 -8.48 5.21
CA LYS A 118 -3.12 -8.95 6.60
C LYS A 118 -3.70 -7.94 7.60
N GLN A 119 -3.43 -6.64 7.42
CA GLN A 119 -3.88 -5.58 8.31
C GLN A 119 -5.37 -5.34 8.17
N VAL A 120 -5.95 -5.43 6.97
CA VAL A 120 -7.41 -5.33 6.81
C VAL A 120 -8.15 -6.53 7.45
N SER A 121 -7.46 -7.67 7.62
CA SER A 121 -8.08 -8.88 8.16
C SER A 121 -8.19 -8.93 9.69
N HIS A 122 -7.44 -8.09 10.45
CA HIS A 122 -7.33 -8.00 11.94
C HIS A 122 -7.19 -9.30 12.76
N LEU A 123 -7.36 -10.48 12.16
CA LEU A 123 -7.48 -11.80 12.77
C LEU A 123 -6.46 -12.77 12.13
N THR A 124 -5.21 -12.32 12.00
CA THR A 124 -4.11 -13.18 11.53
C THR A 124 -3.19 -13.52 12.70
N THR A 125 -2.75 -14.78 12.77
CA THR A 125 -1.83 -15.27 13.81
C THR A 125 -0.50 -14.53 13.86
N ASN A 126 -0.12 -13.88 12.76
CA ASN A 126 1.17 -13.21 12.61
C ASN A 126 1.17 -11.76 13.13
N ARG A 127 0.02 -11.21 13.54
CA ARG A 127 -0.08 -9.82 14.03
C ARG A 127 0.74 -9.60 15.31
N ALA A 128 0.69 -10.55 16.25
CA ALA A 128 1.30 -10.43 17.57
C ALA A 128 2.84 -10.48 17.54
N THR A 129 3.42 -11.24 16.61
CA THR A 129 4.86 -11.52 16.57
C THR A 129 5.62 -10.68 15.54
N GLU A 130 5.03 -10.34 14.40
CA GLU A 130 5.72 -9.62 13.32
C GLU A 130 5.44 -8.11 13.30
N TYR A 131 4.27 -7.64 13.76
CA TYR A 131 3.85 -6.24 13.58
C TYR A 131 3.82 -5.40 14.87
N ILE A 132 3.61 -6.01 16.03
CA ILE A 132 3.63 -5.31 17.33
C ILE A 132 5.07 -5.16 17.85
N ALA A 133 5.93 -6.16 17.63
CA ALA A 133 7.35 -6.11 18.02
C ALA A 133 8.17 -5.21 17.08
N GLU A 134 7.72 -5.04 15.84
CA GLU A 134 8.36 -4.19 14.86
C GLU A 134 7.60 -2.88 14.78
N ASN A 135 8.02 -1.91 15.60
CA ASN A 135 7.81 -0.48 15.38
C ASN A 135 8.49 0.01 14.07
N LYS A 136 8.61 -0.86 13.06
CA LYS A 136 9.09 -0.58 11.71
C LYS A 136 7.99 0.19 11.01
N GLY A 137 8.04 1.51 11.19
CA GLY A 137 7.24 2.45 10.43
C GLY A 137 7.23 2.04 8.97
N LEU A 138 6.03 1.83 8.43
CA LEU A 138 5.87 1.60 7.00
C LEU A 138 6.48 2.82 6.30
N ALA A 139 7.33 2.59 5.30
CA ALA A 139 7.89 3.68 4.50
C ALA A 139 6.81 4.23 3.53
N TYR A 140 5.69 4.72 4.06
CA TYR A 140 4.50 5.11 3.30
C TYR A 140 4.81 6.19 2.26
N LEU A 141 5.73 7.12 2.55
CA LEU A 141 6.21 8.09 1.55
C LEU A 141 6.96 7.42 0.38
N GLN A 142 7.74 6.36 0.66
CA GLN A 142 8.43 5.61 -0.38
C GLN A 142 7.44 4.76 -1.19
N VAL A 143 6.47 4.12 -0.53
CA VAL A 143 5.37 3.39 -1.19
C VAL A 143 4.62 4.33 -2.14
N TYR A 144 4.26 5.51 -1.65
CA TYR A 144 3.57 6.53 -2.44
C TYR A 144 4.42 6.97 -3.64
N ALA A 145 5.71 7.24 -3.44
CA ALA A 145 6.63 7.61 -4.51
C ALA A 145 6.81 6.49 -5.55
N ASP A 146 6.93 5.23 -5.13
CA ASP A 146 7.04 4.07 -6.02
C ASP A 146 5.79 3.92 -6.89
N ILE A 147 4.59 4.10 -6.32
CA ILE A 147 3.32 4.06 -7.07
C ILE A 147 3.24 5.21 -8.09
N LEU A 148 3.61 6.44 -7.72
CA LEU A 148 3.64 7.56 -8.66
C LEU A 148 4.65 7.34 -9.79
N LEU A 149 5.83 6.79 -9.47
CA LEU A 149 6.83 6.44 -10.47
C LEU A 149 6.30 5.39 -11.45
N ALA A 150 5.56 4.40 -10.96
CA ALA A 150 4.90 3.40 -11.78
C ALA A 150 3.90 4.04 -12.77
N PHE A 151 3.00 4.90 -12.30
CA PHE A 151 2.11 5.67 -13.17
C PHE A 151 2.86 6.51 -14.21
N LYS A 152 3.93 7.22 -13.79
CA LYS A 152 4.76 8.01 -14.70
C LYS A 152 5.43 7.16 -15.77
N SER A 153 5.87 5.95 -15.44
CA SER A 153 6.57 5.08 -16.38
C SER A 153 5.67 4.60 -17.53
N VAL A 154 4.35 4.52 -17.29
CA VAL A 154 3.36 4.12 -18.30
C VAL A 154 2.60 5.28 -18.93
N ALA A 155 2.69 6.50 -18.38
CA ALA A 155 1.88 7.65 -18.80
C ALA A 155 1.92 7.93 -20.30
N ASN A 156 3.10 7.85 -20.93
CA ASN A 156 3.27 8.11 -22.37
C ASN A 156 2.63 7.03 -23.28
N PHE A 157 2.16 5.93 -22.71
CA PHE A 157 1.56 4.81 -23.42
C PHE A 157 0.06 4.68 -23.19
N LEU A 158 -0.50 5.51 -22.30
CA LEU A 158 -1.93 5.57 -22.05
C LEU A 158 -2.63 6.25 -23.23
N SER A 159 -3.77 5.71 -23.64
CA SER A 159 -4.57 6.32 -24.71
C SER A 159 -5.25 7.59 -24.20
N SER A 160 -5.08 8.71 -24.91
CA SER A 160 -5.80 9.97 -24.64
C SER A 160 -7.32 9.87 -24.89
N GLN A 161 -7.78 8.80 -25.53
CA GLN A 161 -9.21 8.50 -25.65
C GLN A 161 -9.77 7.82 -24.40
N LYS A 162 -8.92 7.16 -23.61
CA LYS A 162 -9.29 6.36 -22.42
C LYS A 162 -8.94 7.06 -21.11
N VAL A 163 -8.25 8.20 -21.16
CA VAL A 163 -7.72 8.92 -20.00
C VAL A 163 -7.85 10.42 -20.27
N SER A 164 -8.24 11.20 -19.26
CA SER A 164 -8.42 12.65 -19.39
C SER A 164 -7.13 13.43 -19.14
N ASP A 165 -7.09 14.69 -19.57
CA ASP A 165 -6.01 15.62 -19.21
C ASP A 165 -5.94 15.87 -17.70
N ARG A 166 -7.09 15.82 -17.01
CA ARG A 166 -7.15 15.93 -15.54
C ARG A 166 -6.36 14.80 -14.88
N PHE A 167 -6.43 13.60 -15.44
CA PHE A 167 -5.71 12.45 -14.90
C PHE A 167 -4.19 12.64 -14.97
N PHE A 168 -3.68 13.06 -16.13
CA PHE A 168 -2.27 13.39 -16.28
C PHE A 168 -1.87 14.55 -15.38
N GLY A 169 -2.71 15.58 -15.29
CA GLY A 169 -2.48 16.74 -14.42
C GLY A 169 -2.27 16.35 -12.96
N ILE A 170 -3.06 15.42 -12.42
CA ILE A 170 -2.93 14.93 -11.04
C ILE A 170 -1.64 14.13 -10.84
N ILE A 171 -1.33 13.20 -11.76
CA ILE A 171 -0.08 12.41 -11.66
C ILE A 171 1.13 13.35 -11.69
N ASP A 172 1.11 14.34 -12.58
CA ASP A 172 2.18 15.33 -12.72
C ASP A 172 2.32 16.19 -11.47
N ASP A 173 1.21 16.75 -10.99
CA ASP A 173 1.16 17.59 -9.79
C ASP A 173 1.64 16.82 -8.55
N HIS A 174 1.14 15.61 -8.33
CA HIS A 174 1.55 14.75 -7.22
C HIS A 174 3.03 14.38 -7.30
N TYR A 175 3.51 14.00 -8.48
CA TYR A 175 4.93 13.67 -8.68
C TYR A 175 5.84 14.88 -8.41
N VAL A 176 5.45 16.07 -8.89
CA VAL A 176 6.19 17.31 -8.67
C VAL A 176 6.15 17.76 -7.21
N LYS A 177 5.07 17.51 -6.46
CA LYS A 177 4.97 17.87 -5.03
C LYS A 177 5.77 16.95 -4.11
N VAL A 178 5.96 15.68 -4.49
CA VAL A 178 6.63 14.67 -3.66
C VAL A 178 8.16 14.72 -3.77
N LEU A 179 8.70 15.06 -4.95
CA LEU A 179 10.15 15.04 -5.19
C LEU A 179 10.98 16.19 -4.55
N PRO A 180 10.51 17.43 -4.43
CA PRO A 180 11.24 18.49 -3.75
C PRO A 180 11.09 18.34 -2.22
N GLY A 181 11.74 17.31 -1.69
CA GLY A 181 11.77 17.01 -0.24
C GLY A 181 12.34 15.62 0.05
N ILE A 182 12.11 14.67 -0.86
CA ILE A 182 12.67 13.32 -0.78
C ILE A 182 13.99 13.30 -1.56
N LYS A 183 15.12 13.44 -0.86
CA LYS A 183 16.44 13.20 -1.48
C LYS A 183 16.50 11.74 -1.94
N ILE A 184 16.40 11.49 -3.23
CA ILE A 184 16.56 10.14 -3.82
C ILE A 184 17.89 9.49 -3.39
N GLY A 185 18.95 10.28 -3.19
CA GLY A 185 20.23 9.79 -2.64
C GLY A 185 20.24 9.44 -1.13
N ALA A 186 19.23 9.87 -0.37
CA ALA A 186 19.03 9.48 1.03
C ALA A 186 18.17 8.21 1.18
N ILE A 187 17.30 7.92 0.20
CA ILE A 187 16.49 6.69 0.14
C ILE A 187 17.37 5.42 0.14
N LEU A 188 18.59 5.49 -0.41
CA LEU A 188 19.56 4.38 -0.40
C LEU A 188 20.49 4.34 0.82
N LYS A 189 20.37 5.28 1.78
CA LYS A 189 21.28 5.40 2.94
C LYS A 189 20.62 5.38 4.31
N LEU A 190 19.30 5.27 4.40
CA LEU A 190 18.61 5.10 5.68
C LEU A 190 18.80 3.66 6.20
N LYS A 191 19.94 3.40 6.85
CA LYS A 191 19.98 2.39 7.91
C LYS A 191 19.13 2.92 9.06
N PRO A 192 18.18 2.14 9.61
CA PRO A 192 17.48 2.54 10.81
C PRO A 192 18.48 2.55 11.97
N SER A 193 18.97 3.72 12.36
CA SER A 193 19.62 3.90 13.66
C SER A 193 18.52 4.12 14.68
N PHE A 194 18.13 3.05 15.38
CA PHE A 194 17.27 3.15 16.55
C PHE A 194 18.15 3.11 17.80
N HIS A 195 18.01 4.11 18.66
CA HIS A 195 18.46 4.03 20.05
C HIS A 195 17.31 3.45 20.86
N PRO A 196 17.49 2.30 21.54
CA PRO A 196 16.52 1.85 22.52
C PRO A 196 16.51 2.86 23.66
N HIS A 197 15.38 3.51 23.88
CA HIS A 197 15.14 4.21 25.14
C HIS A 197 15.03 3.19 26.26
N ASP A 198 15.61 3.58 27.38
CA ASP A 198 15.93 2.84 28.58
C ASP A 198 14.87 1.87 29.10
N GLN A 199 15.40 0.79 29.68
CA GLN A 199 14.70 -0.21 30.46
C GLN A 199 13.86 0.45 31.56
N LEU A 200 12.55 0.17 31.55
CA LEU A 200 11.77 0.16 32.78
C LEU A 200 11.83 -1.28 33.31
N GLU A 201 12.73 -1.50 34.27
CA GLU A 201 12.61 -2.59 35.23
C GLU A 201 11.27 -2.44 35.95
N THR A 202 10.42 -3.45 35.84
CA THR A 202 9.39 -3.69 36.85
C THR A 202 9.52 -5.13 37.30
N ASP A 203 10.04 -5.27 38.51
CA ASP A 203 10.06 -6.49 39.31
C ASP A 203 8.66 -7.10 39.39
N CYS A 204 8.46 -8.24 38.75
CA CYS A 204 7.35 -9.13 39.03
C CYS A 204 7.65 -9.93 40.29
N VAL A 205 7.23 -9.40 41.44
CA VAL A 205 7.15 -10.17 42.70
C VAL A 205 6.04 -11.23 42.53
N HIS A 206 6.45 -12.50 42.45
CA HIS A 206 5.54 -13.63 42.58
C HIS A 206 5.07 -13.77 44.03
N PRO A 207 3.76 -13.87 44.32
CA PRO A 207 3.31 -14.34 45.62
C PRO A 207 3.40 -15.88 45.68
N GLU A 208 4.18 -16.35 46.65
CA GLU A 208 4.26 -17.76 47.04
C GLU A 208 2.89 -18.31 47.44
N ARG A 209 2.51 -19.46 46.87
CA ARG A 209 1.41 -20.29 47.37
C ARG A 209 1.86 -20.93 48.68
N SER A 210 1.32 -20.47 49.80
CA SER A 210 1.40 -21.17 51.08
C SER A 210 0.50 -22.41 51.06
N GLU A 211 1.11 -23.58 51.19
CA GLU A 211 0.42 -24.82 51.53
C GLU A 211 -0.03 -24.82 53.00
N GLY A 212 -1.19 -25.42 53.26
CA GLY A 212 -1.52 -26.03 54.55
C GLY A 212 -2.54 -25.27 55.42
N SER A 213 -3.74 -25.83 55.54
CA SER A 213 -4.33 -26.12 56.86
C SER A 213 -5.57 -26.99 56.73
N SER A 214 -5.45 -28.17 57.32
CA SER A 214 -6.51 -29.03 57.84
C SER A 214 -7.54 -28.26 58.67
N LEU A 215 -8.79 -28.73 58.68
CA LEU A 215 -9.72 -28.61 59.81
C LEU A 215 -10.67 -29.83 59.85
N PRO A 216 -11.06 -30.30 61.05
CA PRO A 216 -11.82 -31.52 61.27
C PRO A 216 -13.32 -31.26 61.38
N GLN A 217 -14.13 -32.29 61.11
CA GLN A 217 -15.26 -32.74 61.92
C GLN A 217 -15.71 -34.13 61.46
#